data_AF-J9EFD7-F1
#
_entry.id   AF-J9EFD7-F1
#
_cell.length_a   1.000
_cell.length_b   1.000
_cell.length_c   1.000
_cell.angle_alpha   90.00
_cell.angle_beta   90.00
_cell.angle_gamma   90.00
#
_symmetry.space_group_name_H-M   'P 1'
#
loop_
_entity.id
_entity.type
_entity.pdbx_description
1 polymer ?
#
loop_
_entity_poly.entity_id
_entity_poly.type
_entity_poly.pdbx_seq_one_letter_code
_entity_poly.pdbx_strand_id
1 'polypeptide(L)'
;MSQPYIHLYDRPVVLDLRADSIIQHQSAPSNSSRPSAKRTSWFRSHFQAKTTVELIREGNVRYMSGLELETKQWRKCRLCLVKTAGGYLLEFYSPPKSSRAKSGIFCFLIMEVRETTPLEFEEGNESIFAIRGYNNVEYVIGARNPDECQQWLAVIRGCVSENDPNSIHRFVRQPSAPPIGSNFLRNRQFFSTR
;
A
#
# COMPACT_ATOMS: atom_id res chain seq x y z
N MET A 1 25.55 -48.93 12.51
CA MET A 1 25.13 -49.07 13.92
C MET A 1 24.96 -47.67 14.49
N SER A 2 23.89 -47.20 15.11
CA SER A 2 22.48 -47.54 15.23
C SER A 2 21.86 -46.28 15.85
N GLN A 3 20.74 -45.76 15.35
CA GLN A 3 19.88 -44.88 16.18
C GLN A 3 19.18 -45.73 17.25
N PRO A 4 18.77 -45.12 18.38
CA PRO A 4 17.32 -44.90 18.61
C PRO A 4 17.03 -43.52 19.29
N TYR A 5 15.99 -42.74 18.93
CA TYR A 5 14.55 -42.80 19.29
C TYR A 5 14.30 -42.81 20.82
N ILE A 6 13.63 -41.81 21.44
CA ILE A 6 12.16 -41.81 21.72
C ILE A 6 11.70 -40.53 22.50
N HIS A 7 10.57 -39.93 22.05
CA HIS A 7 9.42 -39.26 22.73
C HIS A 7 9.61 -37.99 23.60
N LEU A 8 8.72 -36.98 23.61
CA LEU A 8 7.28 -37.02 23.91
C LEU A 8 6.48 -35.81 23.35
N TYR A 9 5.21 -36.08 23.04
CA TYR A 9 4.09 -35.16 22.78
C TYR A 9 3.53 -34.57 24.09
N ASP A 10 2.97 -33.34 24.03
CA ASP A 10 1.75 -32.79 24.68
C ASP A 10 1.96 -31.29 25.03
N ARG A 11 1.38 -30.34 24.28
CA ARG A 11 0.03 -29.74 24.36
C ARG A 11 0.05 -28.34 25.04
N PRO A 12 -0.93 -27.47 24.71
CA PRO A 12 -0.83 -26.02 24.83
C PRO A 12 -1.28 -25.52 26.21
N VAL A 13 -0.60 -24.50 26.73
CA VAL A 13 -1.08 -23.76 27.90
C VAL A 13 -1.97 -22.62 27.42
N VAL A 14 -3.27 -22.83 27.56
CA VAL A 14 -4.31 -21.80 27.61
C VAL A 14 -4.16 -21.06 28.93
N LEU A 15 -4.00 -19.74 28.90
CA LEU A 15 -4.17 -18.89 30.08
C LEU A 15 -5.43 -18.04 29.87
N ASP A 16 -6.45 -18.38 30.64
CA ASP A 16 -7.70 -17.63 30.76
C ASP A 16 -7.80 -17.02 32.17
N LEU A 17 -8.07 -15.71 32.18
CA LEU A 17 -8.76 -14.88 33.18
C LEU A 17 -8.53 -15.07 34.71
N ARG A 18 -8.13 -13.95 35.36
CA ARG A 18 -8.79 -13.24 36.48
C ARG A 18 -7.97 -11.98 36.79
N ALA A 19 -8.45 -10.76 36.50
CA ALA A 19 -9.42 -9.97 37.27
C ALA A 19 -8.94 -9.67 38.70
N ASP A 20 -8.36 -8.48 38.90
CA ASP A 20 -8.48 -7.76 40.16
C ASP A 20 -8.60 -6.25 39.91
N SER A 21 -9.62 -5.71 40.54
CA SER A 21 -10.15 -4.36 40.48
C SER A 21 -9.46 -3.44 41.49
N ILE A 22 -9.01 -2.26 41.06
CA ILE A 22 -8.78 -1.11 41.95
C ILE A 22 -9.47 0.10 41.33
N ILE A 23 -10.53 0.56 42.02
CA ILE A 23 -11.20 1.83 41.80
C ILE A 23 -10.34 2.93 42.42
N GLN A 24 -9.98 3.93 41.63
CA GLN A 24 -9.59 5.24 42.18
C GLN A 24 -10.27 6.35 41.40
N HIS A 25 -11.13 7.07 42.12
CA HIS A 25 -11.86 8.26 41.72
C HIS A 25 -10.94 9.33 41.13
N GLN A 26 -11.26 9.79 39.92
CA GLN A 26 -10.91 11.14 39.47
C GLN A 26 -12.03 11.70 38.59
N SER A 27 -12.75 12.66 39.14
CA SER A 27 -13.76 13.48 38.46
C SER A 27 -13.07 14.46 37.51
N ALA A 28 -13.10 14.17 36.22
CA ALA A 28 -12.67 15.09 35.17
C ALA A 28 -13.81 16.05 34.80
N PRO A 29 -13.53 17.36 34.57
CA PRO A 29 -14.55 18.32 34.19
C PRO A 29 -15.12 17.98 32.80
N SER A 30 -16.45 17.90 32.73
CA SER A 30 -17.22 17.66 31.53
C SER A 30 -17.09 18.85 30.57
N ASN A 31 -16.16 18.77 29.63
CA ASN A 31 -16.24 19.56 28.40
C ASN A 31 -15.71 18.73 27.23
N SER A 32 -16.54 17.78 26.77
CA SER A 32 -16.39 17.19 25.45
C SER A 32 -17.68 17.44 24.68
N SER A 33 -17.64 18.44 23.80
CA SER A 33 -18.62 18.59 22.73
C SER A 33 -18.45 17.42 21.76
N ARG A 34 -18.99 16.24 22.14
CA ARG A 34 -19.17 15.10 21.24
C ARG A 34 -19.92 15.61 20.00
N PRO A 35 -19.31 15.63 18.80
CA PRO A 35 -20.07 15.94 17.61
C PRO A 35 -21.13 14.84 17.45
N SER A 36 -22.40 15.26 17.47
CA SER A 36 -23.55 14.40 17.24
C SER A 36 -23.28 13.43 16.09
N ALA A 37 -23.51 12.13 16.31
CA ALA A 37 -23.39 11.08 15.29
C ALA A 37 -24.22 11.38 14.02
N LYS A 38 -25.22 12.27 14.12
CA LYS A 38 -26.00 12.78 12.97
C LYS A 38 -25.15 13.67 12.04
N ARG A 39 -24.17 14.41 12.58
CA ARG A 39 -23.29 15.28 11.79
C ARG A 39 -22.20 14.52 11.04
N THR A 40 -21.74 13.36 11.51
CA THR A 40 -20.79 12.53 10.76
C THR A 40 -21.48 11.69 9.69
N SER A 41 -22.76 11.35 9.91
CA SER A 41 -23.60 10.58 8.99
C SER A 41 -23.87 11.30 7.66
N TRP A 42 -24.16 12.61 7.66
CA TRP A 42 -24.40 13.34 6.41
C TRP A 42 -23.15 13.47 5.55
N PHE A 43 -21.97 13.72 6.14
CA PHE A 43 -20.69 13.78 5.40
C PHE A 43 -20.39 12.43 4.73
N ARG A 44 -20.64 11.31 5.44
CA ARG A 44 -20.44 9.96 4.91
C ARG A 44 -21.46 9.57 3.82
N SER A 45 -22.63 10.21 3.82
CA SER A 45 -23.70 10.00 2.83
C SER A 45 -23.54 10.88 1.58
N HIS A 46 -23.06 12.13 1.73
CA HIS A 46 -22.81 13.06 0.62
C HIS A 46 -21.46 12.87 -0.05
N PHE A 47 -20.46 12.39 0.68
CA PHE A 47 -19.18 11.99 0.12
C PHE A 47 -19.08 10.47 0.13
N GLN A 48 -19.80 9.83 -0.79
CA GLN A 48 -19.43 8.47 -1.20
C GLN A 48 -18.08 8.59 -1.91
N ALA A 49 -16.98 8.56 -1.16
CA ALA A 49 -15.66 8.39 -1.73
C ALA A 49 -15.64 6.98 -2.35
N LYS A 50 -16.06 6.91 -3.61
CA LYS A 50 -15.95 5.72 -4.43
C LYS A 50 -14.45 5.57 -4.66
N THR A 51 -13.78 4.80 -3.80
CA THR A 51 -12.37 4.44 -3.99
C THR A 51 -12.32 3.52 -5.20
N THR A 52 -12.35 4.12 -6.39
CA THR A 52 -12.19 3.40 -7.65
C THR A 52 -10.72 3.00 -7.73
N VAL A 53 -10.45 1.74 -7.42
CA VAL A 53 -9.17 1.11 -7.69
C VAL A 53 -9.25 0.56 -9.11
N GLU A 54 -8.34 1.01 -9.98
CA GLU A 54 -8.23 0.53 -11.36
C GLU A 54 -7.12 -0.52 -11.43
N LEU A 55 -7.43 -1.71 -11.97
CA LEU A 55 -6.44 -2.75 -12.19
C LEU A 55 -5.66 -2.44 -13.47
N ILE A 56 -4.36 -2.17 -13.32
CA ILE A 56 -3.45 -1.86 -14.44
C ILE A 56 -2.89 -3.14 -15.04
N ARG A 57 -2.48 -4.09 -14.18
CA ARG A 57 -1.93 -5.38 -14.60
C ARG A 57 -2.11 -6.43 -13.51
N GLU A 58 -2.39 -7.65 -13.92
CA GLU A 58 -2.43 -8.82 -13.06
C GLU A 58 -1.65 -9.98 -13.70
N GLY A 59 -0.97 -10.80 -12.90
CA GLY A 59 -0.32 -12.02 -13.38
C GLY A 59 0.08 -12.97 -12.25
N ASN A 60 0.24 -14.25 -12.60
CA ASN A 60 0.75 -15.25 -11.67
C ASN A 60 2.28 -15.31 -11.76
N VAL A 61 2.95 -15.22 -10.62
CA VAL A 61 4.42 -15.20 -10.49
C VAL A 61 4.87 -16.08 -9.33
N ARG A 62 6.18 -16.26 -9.21
CA ARG A 62 6.81 -16.70 -7.95
C ARG A 62 7.48 -15.49 -7.31
N TYR A 63 7.53 -15.43 -5.99
CA TYR A 63 8.26 -14.36 -5.30
C TYR A 63 8.90 -14.82 -4.00
N MET A 64 9.88 -14.04 -3.55
CA MET A 64 10.54 -14.13 -2.24
C MET A 64 10.57 -12.73 -1.61
N SER A 65 10.50 -12.67 -0.29
CA SER A 65 10.59 -11.42 0.48
C SER A 65 11.14 -11.65 1.88
N GLY A 66 11.85 -10.65 2.43
CA GLY A 66 12.39 -10.74 3.80
C GLY A 66 13.25 -11.99 4.01
N LEU A 67 12.98 -12.76 5.07
CA LEU A 67 13.73 -13.98 5.41
C LEU A 67 13.69 -15.05 4.30
N GLU A 68 12.65 -15.06 3.45
CA GLU A 68 12.55 -16.01 2.33
C GLU A 68 13.66 -15.77 1.28
N LEU A 69 14.27 -14.59 1.24
CA LEU A 69 15.43 -14.29 0.37
C LEU A 69 16.69 -15.01 0.85
N GLU A 70 16.91 -15.09 2.17
CA GLU A 70 18.07 -15.77 2.76
C GLU A 70 18.02 -17.28 2.51
N THR A 71 16.84 -17.86 2.65
CA THR A 71 16.60 -19.30 2.45
C THR A 71 16.30 -19.67 1.00
N LYS A 72 16.24 -18.68 0.10
CA LYS A 72 15.85 -18.82 -1.32
C LYS A 72 14.54 -19.58 -1.50
N GLN A 73 13.56 -19.33 -0.63
CA GLN A 73 12.30 -20.07 -0.60
C GLN A 73 11.20 -19.39 -1.44
N TRP A 74 11.04 -19.83 -2.69
CA TRP A 74 10.00 -19.32 -3.58
C TRP A 74 8.57 -19.63 -3.14
N ARG A 75 7.67 -18.65 -3.33
CA ARG A 75 6.22 -18.78 -3.07
C ARG A 75 5.41 -18.44 -4.32
N LYS A 76 4.33 -19.19 -4.57
CA LYS A 76 3.35 -18.82 -5.61
C LYS A 76 2.62 -17.55 -5.20
N CYS A 77 2.46 -16.63 -6.15
CA CYS A 77 1.84 -15.32 -5.92
C CYS A 77 1.02 -14.88 -7.14
N ARG A 78 -0.08 -14.19 -6.89
CA ARG A 78 -0.75 -13.35 -7.87
C ARG A 78 -0.33 -11.90 -7.61
N LEU A 79 0.36 -11.31 -8.57
CA LEU A 79 0.86 -9.94 -8.51
C LEU A 79 -0.15 -9.03 -9.20
N CYS A 80 -0.59 -7.99 -8.50
CA CYS A 80 -1.54 -7.01 -9.03
C CYS A 80 -0.92 -5.62 -8.93
N LEU A 81 -0.84 -4.90 -10.05
CA LEU A 81 -0.54 -3.47 -10.07
C LEU A 81 -1.85 -2.72 -10.23
N VAL A 82 -2.17 -1.87 -9.27
CA VAL A 82 -3.41 -1.11 -9.25
C VAL A 82 -3.15 0.39 -9.12
N LYS A 83 -4.00 1.20 -9.76
CA LYS A 83 -4.01 2.64 -9.59
C LYS A 83 -5.06 3.00 -8.55
N THR A 84 -4.63 3.73 -7.53
CA THR A 84 -5.45 4.18 -6.41
C THR A 84 -5.48 5.71 -6.36
N ALA A 85 -6.32 6.28 -5.47
CA ALA A 85 -6.31 7.71 -5.22
C ALA A 85 -4.96 8.25 -4.70
N GLY A 86 -4.13 7.37 -4.11
CA GLY A 86 -2.80 7.69 -3.57
C GLY A 86 -1.64 7.34 -4.52
N GLY A 87 -1.92 7.06 -5.79
CA GLY A 87 -0.94 6.59 -6.77
C GLY A 87 -1.00 5.08 -7.00
N TYR A 88 0.06 4.53 -7.58
CA TYR A 88 0.14 3.11 -7.94
C TYR A 88 0.57 2.25 -6.75
N LEU A 89 -0.10 1.11 -6.57
CA LEU A 89 0.16 0.12 -5.53
C LEU A 89 0.40 -1.25 -6.16
N LEU A 90 1.50 -1.89 -5.78
CA LEU A 90 1.82 -3.25 -6.17
C LEU A 90 1.46 -4.21 -5.04
N GLU A 91 0.53 -5.12 -5.27
CA GLU A 91 -0.02 -6.05 -4.29
C GLU A 91 0.39 -7.50 -4.57
N PHE A 92 0.78 -8.21 -3.51
CA PHE A 92 1.22 -9.60 -3.55
C PHE A 92 0.21 -10.50 -2.84
N TYR A 93 -0.52 -11.32 -3.61
CA TYR A 93 -1.48 -12.28 -3.08
C TYR A 93 -0.84 -13.67 -3.01
N SER A 94 -0.52 -14.13 -1.80
CA SER A 94 0.04 -15.47 -1.57
C SER A 94 -0.79 -16.20 -0.50
N PRO A 95 -1.46 -17.32 -0.84
CA PRO A 95 -1.50 -17.97 -2.16
C PRO A 95 -2.24 -17.13 -3.22
N PRO A 96 -2.05 -17.41 -4.54
CA PRO A 96 -2.63 -16.61 -5.64
C PRO A 96 -4.15 -16.39 -5.57
N LYS A 97 -4.87 -17.37 -5.01
CA LYS A 97 -6.33 -17.34 -4.85
C LYS A 97 -6.81 -16.58 -3.61
N SER A 98 -5.90 -16.02 -2.82
CA SER A 98 -6.27 -15.24 -1.63
C SER A 98 -7.14 -14.04 -2.02
N SER A 99 -8.16 -13.76 -1.22
CA SER A 99 -9.01 -12.58 -1.35
C SER A 99 -8.37 -11.32 -0.77
N ARG A 100 -7.30 -11.46 0.04
CA ARG A 100 -6.51 -10.35 0.58
C ARG A 100 -5.05 -10.48 0.21
N ALA A 101 -4.43 -9.35 -0.11
CA ALA A 101 -2.99 -9.28 -0.32
C ALA A 101 -2.26 -9.64 0.98
N LYS A 102 -1.17 -10.40 0.88
CA LYS A 102 -0.25 -10.70 1.99
C LYS A 102 0.64 -9.49 2.28
N SER A 103 1.05 -8.78 1.23
CA SER A 103 1.87 -7.57 1.31
C SER A 103 1.61 -6.67 0.11
N GLY A 104 2.02 -5.40 0.21
CA GLY A 104 2.01 -4.47 -0.91
C GLY A 104 3.00 -3.34 -0.71
N ILE A 105 3.42 -2.73 -1.81
CA ILE A 105 4.33 -1.59 -1.82
C ILE A 105 3.80 -0.52 -2.78
N PHE A 106 3.66 0.71 -2.30
CA PHE A 106 3.34 1.83 -3.18
C PHE A 106 4.51 2.12 -4.11
N CYS A 107 4.24 2.37 -5.39
CA CYS A 107 5.30 2.59 -6.37
C CYS A 107 6.16 3.81 -6.06
N PHE A 108 5.64 4.83 -5.36
CA PHE A 108 6.46 5.98 -4.94
C PHE A 108 7.48 5.64 -3.83
N LEU A 109 7.34 4.49 -3.16
CA LEU A 109 8.30 3.99 -2.17
C LEU A 109 9.37 3.09 -2.79
N ILE A 110 9.23 2.76 -4.08
CA ILE A 110 10.21 1.94 -4.80
C ILE A 110 11.40 2.82 -5.17
N MET A 111 12.57 2.46 -4.67
CA MET A 111 13.83 3.15 -4.92
C MET A 111 14.57 2.56 -6.13
N GLU A 112 14.39 1.26 -6.39
CA GLU A 112 15.08 0.55 -7.46
C GLU A 112 14.20 -0.57 -8.04
N VAL A 113 14.22 -0.69 -9.36
CA VAL A 113 13.59 -1.77 -10.13
C VAL A 113 14.58 -2.28 -11.17
N ARG A 114 15.17 -3.44 -10.92
CA ARG A 114 16.20 -4.01 -11.79
C ARG A 114 15.84 -5.41 -12.26
N GLU A 115 16.30 -5.74 -13.45
CA GLU A 115 16.40 -7.14 -13.86
C GLU A 115 17.56 -7.77 -13.08
N THR A 116 17.38 -9.00 -12.60
CA THR A 116 18.47 -9.72 -11.93
C THR A 116 19.22 -10.55 -12.95
N THR A 117 20.53 -10.62 -12.83
CA THR A 117 21.33 -11.40 -13.79
C THR A 117 21.27 -12.90 -13.44
N PRO A 118 21.40 -13.81 -14.44
CA PRO A 118 21.37 -15.26 -14.21
C PRO A 118 22.41 -15.77 -13.21
N LEU A 119 23.51 -15.03 -13.03
CA LEU A 119 24.58 -15.35 -12.08
C LEU A 119 24.15 -15.27 -10.61
N GLU A 120 23.01 -14.64 -10.31
CA GLU A 120 22.46 -14.53 -8.94
C GLU A 120 21.64 -15.79 -8.56
N PHE A 121 21.15 -16.56 -9.54
CA PHE A 121 20.25 -17.70 -9.36
C PHE A 121 20.59 -18.84 -10.35
N GLU A 122 21.37 -19.83 -9.90
CA GLU A 122 22.02 -20.86 -10.75
C GLU A 122 21.11 -21.95 -11.37
N GLU A 123 19.80 -21.77 -11.49
CA GLU A 123 18.92 -22.76 -12.15
C GLU A 123 18.14 -22.15 -13.33
N GLY A 124 18.84 -21.96 -14.45
CA GLY A 124 18.27 -22.02 -15.80
C GLY A 124 17.18 -21.00 -16.16
N ASN A 125 17.61 -19.86 -16.70
CA ASN A 125 16.79 -18.90 -17.46
C ASN A 125 15.56 -18.35 -16.74
N GLU A 126 15.70 -17.98 -15.48
CA GLU A 126 14.59 -17.38 -14.77
C GLU A 126 14.45 -15.90 -15.15
N SER A 127 13.27 -15.56 -15.67
CA SER A 127 12.88 -14.19 -15.99
C SER A 127 12.56 -13.44 -14.70
N ILE A 128 13.61 -13.15 -13.93
CA ILE A 128 13.53 -12.58 -12.58
C ILE A 128 13.82 -11.09 -12.62
N PHE A 129 13.12 -10.35 -11.76
CA PHE A 129 13.45 -8.99 -11.42
C PHE A 129 13.40 -8.77 -9.91
N ALA A 130 14.14 -7.77 -9.46
CA ALA A 130 14.18 -7.34 -8.07
C ALA A 130 13.60 -5.93 -7.92
N ILE A 131 12.89 -5.74 -6.82
CA ILE A 131 12.36 -4.45 -6.37
C ILE A 131 12.96 -4.17 -5.00
N ARG A 132 13.57 -2.99 -4.86
CA ARG A 132 14.01 -2.45 -3.57
C ARG A 132 13.22 -1.19 -3.25
N GLY A 133 12.54 -1.22 -2.12
CA GLY A 133 11.83 -0.09 -1.55
C GLY A 133 12.59 0.60 -0.42
N TYR A 134 11.99 1.66 0.08
CA TYR A 134 12.42 2.35 1.30
C TYR A 134 12.50 1.39 2.49
N ASN A 135 13.39 1.68 3.45
CA ASN A 135 13.68 0.83 4.63
C ASN A 135 14.14 -0.61 4.30
N ASN A 136 14.85 -0.80 3.18
CA ASN A 136 15.37 -2.10 2.75
C ASN A 136 14.28 -3.17 2.58
N VAL A 137 13.06 -2.76 2.23
CA VAL A 137 12.03 -3.71 1.80
C VAL A 137 12.41 -4.24 0.43
N GLU A 138 12.64 -5.55 0.33
CA GLU A 138 13.08 -6.19 -0.92
C GLU A 138 12.16 -7.31 -1.34
N TYR A 139 11.90 -7.36 -2.65
CA TYR A 139 11.16 -8.41 -3.32
C TYR A 139 11.97 -8.92 -4.50
N VAL A 140 12.04 -10.24 -4.66
CA VAL A 140 12.54 -10.89 -5.87
C VAL A 140 11.38 -11.64 -6.49
N ILE A 141 11.12 -11.39 -7.77
CA ILE A 141 9.94 -11.89 -8.49
C ILE A 141 10.40 -12.66 -9.72
N GLY A 142 10.00 -13.92 -9.81
CA GLY A 142 10.17 -14.75 -11.00
C GLY A 142 8.91 -14.73 -11.86
N ALA A 143 9.00 -14.15 -13.06
CA ALA A 143 7.95 -14.17 -14.06
C ALA A 143 7.90 -15.51 -14.80
N ARG A 144 6.85 -15.71 -15.60
CA ARG A 144 6.66 -16.96 -16.37
C ARG A 144 7.65 -17.10 -17.53
N ASN A 145 8.00 -16.00 -18.17
CA ASN A 145 8.88 -15.94 -19.33
C ASN A 145 9.53 -14.53 -19.44
N PRO A 146 10.53 -14.35 -20.31
CA PRO A 146 11.28 -13.10 -20.41
C PRO A 146 10.40 -11.92 -20.83
N ASP A 147 9.45 -12.16 -21.73
CA ASP A 147 8.53 -11.13 -22.21
C ASP A 147 7.66 -10.58 -21.06
N GLU A 148 7.09 -11.47 -20.24
CA GLU A 148 6.32 -11.06 -19.06
C GLU A 148 7.20 -10.29 -18.05
N CYS A 149 8.46 -10.69 -17.86
CA CYS A 149 9.39 -9.96 -17.00
C CYS A 149 9.61 -8.54 -17.51
N GLN A 150 9.93 -8.38 -18.80
CA GLN A 150 10.16 -7.07 -19.40
C GLN A 150 8.91 -6.18 -19.34
N GLN A 151 7.73 -6.75 -19.56
CA GLN A 151 6.50 -5.97 -19.44
C GLN A 151 6.18 -5.58 -17.99
N TRP A 152 6.49 -6.43 -17.00
CA TRP A 152 6.40 -6.06 -15.58
C TRP A 152 7.37 -4.94 -15.21
N LEU A 153 8.63 -5.04 -15.64
CA LEU A 153 9.64 -4.00 -15.46
C LEU A 153 9.18 -2.67 -16.08
N ALA A 154 8.71 -2.69 -17.32
CA ALA A 154 8.27 -1.50 -18.04
C ALA A 154 7.10 -0.81 -17.33
N VAL A 155 6.06 -1.56 -16.96
CA VAL A 155 4.87 -0.97 -16.32
C VAL A 155 5.19 -0.44 -14.92
N ILE A 156 5.98 -1.17 -14.12
CA ILE A 156 6.34 -0.72 -12.76
C ILE A 156 7.22 0.53 -12.86
N ARG A 157 8.23 0.55 -13.74
CA ARG A 157 9.08 1.73 -13.95
C ARG A 157 8.27 2.95 -14.39
N GLY A 158 7.32 2.79 -15.32
CA GLY A 158 6.40 3.85 -15.71
C GLY A 158 5.63 4.43 -14.52
N CYS A 159 5.09 3.57 -13.66
CA CYS A 159 4.38 3.99 -12.45
C CYS A 159 5.28 4.64 -11.39
N VAL A 160 6.55 4.26 -11.30
CA VAL A 160 7.53 4.93 -10.43
C VAL A 160 7.82 6.34 -10.95
N SER A 161 8.07 6.49 -12.26
CA SER A 161 8.37 7.78 -12.88
C SER A 161 7.19 8.76 -12.93
N GLU A 162 5.94 8.27 -13.10
CA GLU A 162 4.75 9.11 -13.05
C GLU A 162 4.51 9.77 -11.68
N ASN A 163 5.10 9.23 -10.61
CA ASN A 163 5.02 9.83 -9.28
C ASN A 163 6.00 11.00 -9.07
N ASP A 164 6.87 11.30 -10.04
CA ASP A 164 7.74 12.47 -9.97
C ASP A 164 6.88 13.76 -9.93
N PRO A 165 7.00 14.61 -8.91
CA PRO A 165 6.30 15.89 -8.84
C PRO A 165 6.49 16.80 -10.06
N ASN A 166 7.56 16.60 -10.84
CA ASN A 166 7.86 17.37 -12.05
C ASN A 166 7.23 16.77 -13.33
N SER A 167 6.59 15.61 -13.24
CA SER A 167 5.85 15.06 -14.38
C SER A 167 4.62 15.93 -14.67
N ILE A 168 4.60 16.52 -15.87
CA ILE A 168 3.66 17.55 -16.37
C ILE A 168 2.18 17.13 -16.30
N HIS A 169 1.89 15.87 -15.96
CA HIS A 169 0.55 15.28 -16.04
C HIS A 169 -0.18 15.15 -14.69
N ARG A 170 0.13 15.99 -13.70
CA ARG A 170 -0.84 16.20 -12.63
C ARG A 170 -2.03 16.94 -13.21
N PHE A 171 -3.12 16.22 -13.47
CA PHE A 171 -4.45 16.83 -13.43
C PHE A 171 -4.54 17.56 -12.10
N VAL A 172 -4.30 18.86 -12.12
CA VAL A 172 -4.52 19.76 -11.01
C VAL A 172 -5.94 19.45 -10.55
N ARG A 173 -6.08 18.87 -9.35
CA ARG A 173 -7.40 18.69 -8.76
C ARG A 173 -8.03 20.06 -8.72
N GLN A 174 -9.01 20.29 -9.59
CA GLN A 174 -9.80 21.50 -9.57
C GLN A 174 -10.46 21.55 -8.18
N PRO A 175 -10.27 22.62 -7.40
CA PRO A 175 -10.99 22.77 -6.15
C PRO A 175 -12.48 22.65 -6.46
N SER A 176 -13.21 21.78 -5.75
CA SER A 176 -14.67 21.64 -5.89
C SER A 176 -15.43 22.91 -5.48
N ALA A 177 -14.73 23.91 -4.95
CA ALA A 177 -15.30 25.18 -4.60
C ALA A 177 -15.44 26.04 -5.87
N PRO A 178 -16.65 26.56 -6.17
CA PRO A 178 -16.80 27.56 -7.22
C PRO A 178 -15.86 28.74 -6.91
N PRO A 179 -15.26 29.37 -7.94
CA PRO A 179 -14.40 30.54 -7.72
C PRO A 179 -15.22 31.60 -6.98
N ILE A 180 -14.80 31.93 -5.77
CA ILE A 180 -15.35 33.06 -5.02
C ILE A 180 -15.02 34.30 -5.84
N GLY A 181 -16.07 34.89 -6.42
CA GLY A 181 -15.98 36.04 -7.29
C GLY A 181 -15.19 37.18 -6.65
N SER A 182 -14.17 37.64 -7.36
CA SER A 182 -13.44 38.86 -7.09
C SER A 182 -14.32 40.08 -7.44
N ASN A 183 -15.22 40.47 -6.55
CA ASN A 183 -15.98 41.73 -6.66
C ASN A 183 -15.95 42.56 -5.36
N PHE A 184 -14.82 42.57 -4.66
CA PHE A 184 -14.57 43.51 -3.56
C PHE A 184 -13.54 44.57 -3.95
N LEU A 185 -13.74 45.22 -5.10
CA LEU A 185 -13.18 46.54 -5.35
C LEU A 185 -14.18 47.60 -4.90
N ARG A 186 -14.11 47.89 -3.59
CA ARG A 186 -13.99 49.23 -3.02
C ARG A 186 -14.64 50.37 -3.83
N ASN A 187 -15.97 50.45 -3.86
CA ASN A 187 -16.64 51.72 -4.15
C ASN A 187 -16.74 52.56 -2.87
N ARG A 188 -15.67 53.30 -2.53
CA ARG A 188 -15.79 54.48 -1.66
C ARG A 188 -15.64 55.70 -2.56
N GLN A 189 -16.76 56.13 -3.14
CA GLN A 189 -16.88 57.46 -3.72
C GLN A 189 -16.83 58.48 -2.58
N PHE A 190 -15.77 59.29 -2.56
CA PHE A 190 -15.70 60.52 -1.79
C PHE A 190 -16.64 61.54 -2.46
N PHE A 191 -17.65 62.00 -1.74
CA PHE A 191 -18.35 63.24 -2.11
C PHE A 191 -17.64 64.39 -1.39
N SER A 192 -16.88 65.16 -2.16
CA SER A 192 -16.48 66.52 -1.81
C SER A 192 -17.65 67.44 -2.16
N THR A 193 -18.18 68.15 -1.17
CA THR A 193 -18.91 69.39 -1.44
C THR A 193 -18.56 70.42 -0.38
N ARG A 194 -18.49 71.65 -0.88
CA ARG A 194 -18.02 72.91 -0.32
C ARG A 194 -18.89 73.42 0.81
#